data_AF-A0AAW3D3X9-F1
#
_entry.id   AF-A0AAW3D3X9-F1
#
_cell.length_a   1.000
_cell.length_b   1.000
_cell.length_c   1.000
_cell.angle_alpha   90.00
_cell.angle_beta   90.00
_cell.angle_gamma   90.00
#
_symmetry.space_group_name_H-M   'P 1'
#
loop_
_entity.id
_entity.type
_entity.pdbx_description
1 polymer ?
#
loop_
_entity_poly.entity_id
_entity_poly.type
_entity_poly.pdbx_seq_one_letter_code
_entity_poly.pdbx_strand_id
1 'polypeptide(L)'
;MQKLKLRNYICYGMGDIFGGGAFVLIGTFFMIFLTNNVGLSPILAGLLFGFGRFWMAITDPFFGNLSDRTNTRFGRRRVFFLVGIIPIIITFIPMWMTPLKVGVNNVTDIQAFIYYLTMYCIFDIVYSMVITPYAALIADMTNEYNERVRLSAFRMGFSQFSSILATSVAPIILATYTYSDKAYIIMATMFSILYAIVWIAVFFGTKEITISNKIVKQHKETFVSKITTLVYSFASAFKNKSFRAQL
;
A
#
# COMPACT_ATOMS: atom_id res chain seq x y z
N MET A 1 -13.26 -27.36 10.71
CA MET A 1 -12.52 -26.19 10.18
C MET A 1 -12.40 -26.36 8.68
N GLN A 2 -12.77 -25.33 7.89
CA GLN A 2 -12.77 -25.42 6.43
C GLN A 2 -11.31 -25.29 5.93
N LYS A 3 -10.74 -26.33 5.33
CA LYS A 3 -9.42 -26.25 4.70
C LYS A 3 -9.47 -25.28 3.52
N LEU A 4 -8.52 -24.37 3.44
CA LEU A 4 -8.39 -23.47 2.29
C LEU A 4 -8.01 -24.28 1.05
N LYS A 5 -8.58 -23.89 -0.10
CA LYS A 5 -8.23 -24.49 -1.40
C LYS A 5 -7.10 -23.67 -2.03
N LEU A 6 -6.39 -24.26 -3.00
CA LEU A 6 -5.33 -23.58 -3.76
C LEU A 6 -5.77 -22.20 -4.28
N ARG A 7 -7.02 -22.11 -4.77
CA ARG A 7 -7.64 -20.86 -5.21
C ARG A 7 -7.58 -19.74 -4.17
N ASN A 8 -7.80 -20.03 -2.89
CA ASN A 8 -7.78 -19.02 -1.83
C ASN A 8 -6.38 -18.42 -1.65
N TYR A 9 -5.33 -19.24 -1.73
CA TYR A 9 -3.95 -18.75 -1.61
C TYR A 9 -3.53 -17.93 -2.82
N ILE A 10 -3.90 -18.37 -4.04
CA ILE A 10 -3.61 -17.62 -5.27
C ILE A 10 -4.33 -16.27 -5.22
N CYS A 11 -5.64 -16.26 -4.98
CA CYS A 11 -6.41 -15.02 -4.95
C CYS A 11 -5.97 -14.09 -3.81
N TYR A 12 -5.60 -14.64 -2.64
CA TYR A 12 -5.02 -13.83 -1.58
C TYR A 12 -3.69 -13.23 -2.03
N GLY A 13 -2.78 -14.05 -2.58
CA GLY A 13 -1.45 -13.61 -3.00
C GLY A 13 -1.48 -12.53 -4.08
N MET A 14 -2.42 -12.60 -5.02
CA MET A 14 -2.61 -11.58 -6.08
C MET A 14 -2.79 -10.15 -5.54
N GLY A 15 -3.25 -9.96 -4.30
CA GLY A 15 -3.36 -8.63 -3.69
C GLY A 15 -2.00 -7.93 -3.55
N ASP A 16 -0.92 -8.68 -3.33
CA ASP A 16 0.44 -8.12 -3.23
C ASP A 16 1.04 -7.74 -4.59
N ILE A 17 0.33 -8.00 -5.71
CA ILE A 17 0.70 -7.41 -7.00
C ILE A 17 0.60 -5.88 -6.91
N PHE A 18 -0.44 -5.35 -6.26
CA PHE A 18 -0.52 -3.92 -5.98
C PHE A 18 0.55 -3.50 -4.96
N GLY A 19 0.69 -4.25 -3.86
CA GLY A 19 1.62 -3.94 -2.78
C GLY A 19 3.08 -3.84 -3.25
N GLY A 20 3.67 -4.96 -3.64
CA GLY A 20 5.07 -5.02 -4.07
C GLY A 20 5.32 -4.29 -5.38
N GLY A 21 4.43 -4.46 -6.36
CA GLY A 21 4.55 -3.82 -7.67
C GLY A 21 4.57 -2.30 -7.60
N ALA A 22 3.56 -1.69 -6.98
CA ALA A 22 3.48 -0.23 -6.88
C ALA A 22 4.64 0.31 -6.04
N PHE A 23 5.00 -0.36 -4.95
CA PHE A 23 6.10 0.05 -4.08
C PHE A 23 7.44 0.14 -4.83
N VAL A 24 7.80 -0.88 -5.60
CA VAL A 24 9.03 -0.89 -6.38
C VAL A 24 8.96 0.10 -7.54
N LEU A 25 7.82 0.18 -8.22
CA LEU A 25 7.67 1.09 -9.36
C LEU A 25 7.82 2.56 -8.92
N ILE A 26 7.20 2.93 -7.81
CA ILE A 26 7.34 4.27 -7.22
C ILE A 26 8.77 4.47 -6.69
N GLY A 27 9.28 3.54 -5.89
CA GLY A 27 10.59 3.65 -5.25
C GLY A 27 11.75 3.79 -6.25
N THR A 28 11.63 3.21 -7.44
CA THR A 28 12.67 3.26 -8.48
C THR A 28 12.44 4.36 -9.50
N PHE A 29 11.24 4.44 -10.09
CA PHE A 29 11.02 5.30 -11.26
C PHE A 29 10.47 6.68 -10.91
N PHE A 30 9.80 6.84 -9.76
CA PHE A 30 9.20 8.13 -9.41
C PHE A 30 10.28 9.16 -9.05
N MET A 31 11.38 8.72 -8.41
CA MET A 31 12.53 9.59 -8.18
C MET A 31 13.14 10.09 -9.49
N ILE A 32 13.36 9.18 -10.45
CA ILE A 32 13.88 9.52 -11.78
C ILE A 32 12.96 10.48 -12.52
N PHE A 33 11.65 10.25 -12.43
CA PHE A 33 10.63 11.14 -13.00
C PHE A 33 10.69 12.55 -12.40
N LEU A 34 10.75 12.65 -11.06
CA LEU A 34 10.84 13.94 -10.36
C LEU A 34 12.10 14.71 -10.73
N THR A 35 13.25 14.04 -10.87
CA THR A 35 14.50 14.74 -11.21
C THR A 35 14.59 15.07 -12.69
N ASN A 36 14.26 14.13 -13.58
CA ASN A 36 14.57 14.27 -15.00
C ASN A 36 13.42 14.90 -15.80
N ASN A 37 12.17 14.55 -15.49
CA ASN A 37 11.01 15.07 -16.24
C ASN A 37 10.48 16.36 -15.63
N VAL A 38 10.38 16.39 -14.30
CA VAL A 38 9.88 17.55 -13.55
C VAL A 38 10.98 18.60 -13.32
N GLY A 39 12.25 18.17 -13.22
CA GLY A 39 13.38 19.07 -12.94
C GLY A 39 13.56 19.39 -11.46
N LEU A 40 12.93 18.63 -10.56
CA LEU A 40 13.02 18.85 -9.13
C LEU A 40 14.41 18.47 -8.61
N SER A 41 14.98 19.27 -7.72
CA SER A 41 16.25 18.93 -7.06
C SER A 41 16.19 17.55 -6.40
N PRO A 42 17.24 16.70 -6.54
CA PRO A 42 17.30 15.39 -5.90
C PRO A 42 17.12 15.43 -4.38
N ILE A 43 17.52 16.52 -3.72
CA ILE A 43 17.34 16.72 -2.28
C ILE A 43 15.84 16.82 -1.94
N LEU A 44 15.09 17.63 -2.70
CA LEU A 44 13.64 17.79 -2.51
C LEU A 44 12.90 16.49 -2.89
N ALA A 45 13.31 15.82 -3.97
CA ALA A 45 12.76 14.51 -4.32
C ALA A 45 12.99 13.48 -3.19
N GLY A 46 14.18 13.43 -2.59
CA GLY A 46 14.47 12.57 -1.45
C GLY A 46 13.64 12.91 -0.20
N LEU A 47 13.48 14.21 0.10
CA LEU A 47 12.63 14.68 1.20
C LEU A 47 11.18 14.27 0.99
N LEU A 48 10.67 14.30 -0.25
CA LEU A 48 9.31 13.86 -0.58
C LEU A 48 9.09 12.41 -0.15
N PHE A 49 10.02 11.50 -0.46
CA PHE A 49 9.93 10.10 0.00
C PHE A 49 10.02 9.99 1.53
N GLY A 50 10.87 10.79 2.17
CA GLY A 50 10.98 10.83 3.63
C GLY A 50 9.65 11.24 4.30
N PHE A 51 9.03 12.32 3.83
CA PHE A 51 7.71 12.75 4.29
C PHE A 51 6.64 11.70 3.98
N GLY A 52 6.73 11.06 2.82
CA GLY A 52 5.87 9.95 2.44
C GLY A 52 5.86 8.82 3.48
N ARG A 53 7.04 8.40 3.95
CA ARG A 53 7.15 7.37 4.99
C ARG A 53 6.53 7.80 6.31
N PHE A 54 6.75 9.06 6.71
CA PHE A 54 6.14 9.60 7.91
C PHE A 54 4.61 9.65 7.79
N TRP A 55 4.10 10.06 6.63
CA TRP A 55 2.68 10.07 6.32
C TRP A 55 2.08 8.66 6.38
N MET A 56 2.74 7.68 5.76
CA MET A 56 2.32 6.27 5.78
C MET A 56 2.22 5.72 7.21
N ALA A 57 3.17 6.07 8.09
CA ALA A 57 3.15 5.67 9.49
C ALA A 57 1.93 6.21 10.27
N ILE A 58 1.32 7.31 9.81
CA ILE A 58 0.10 7.89 10.39
C ILE A 58 -1.15 7.24 9.77
N THR A 59 -1.16 7.05 8.45
CA THR A 59 -2.33 6.51 7.74
C THR A 59 -2.59 5.04 8.05
N ASP A 60 -1.54 4.24 8.27
CA ASP A 60 -1.66 2.79 8.50
C ASP A 60 -2.46 2.48 9.79
N PRO A 61 -2.14 3.03 10.98
CA PRO A 61 -2.96 2.84 12.18
C PRO A 61 -4.41 3.34 12.02
N PHE A 62 -4.60 4.42 11.26
CA PHE A 62 -5.93 4.96 10.99
C PHE A 62 -6.79 3.95 10.21
N PHE A 63 -6.30 3.45 9.08
CA PHE A 63 -7.03 2.47 8.27
C PHE A 63 -7.12 1.09 8.93
N GLY A 64 -6.14 0.71 9.73
CA GLY A 64 -6.22 -0.48 10.58
C GLY A 64 -7.43 -0.41 11.51
N ASN A 65 -7.54 0.66 12.31
CA ASN A 65 -8.65 0.86 13.23
C ASN A 65 -10.00 1.06 12.51
N LEU A 66 -10.01 1.75 11.37
CA LEU A 66 -11.21 1.91 10.55
C LEU A 66 -11.70 0.55 10.05
N SER A 67 -10.81 -0.29 9.53
CA SER A 67 -11.16 -1.61 9.01
C SER A 67 -11.67 -2.57 10.07
N ASP A 68 -11.15 -2.49 11.30
CA ASP A 68 -11.62 -3.32 12.41
C ASP A 68 -13.04 -2.95 12.88
N ARG A 69 -13.42 -1.67 12.74
CA ARG A 69 -14.74 -1.15 13.13
C ARG A 69 -15.79 -1.26 12.02
N THR A 70 -15.36 -1.43 10.78
CA THR A 70 -16.25 -1.55 9.64
C THR A 70 -17.02 -2.87 9.71
N ASN A 71 -18.36 -2.80 9.68
CA ASN A 71 -19.22 -3.97 9.62
C ASN A 71 -20.13 -3.88 8.40
N THR A 72 -19.87 -4.69 7.38
CA THR A 72 -20.65 -4.71 6.14
C THR A 72 -21.06 -6.13 5.78
N ARG A 73 -22.05 -6.27 4.89
CA ARG A 73 -22.49 -7.56 4.33
C ARG A 73 -21.37 -8.36 3.64
N PHE A 74 -20.27 -7.70 3.27
CA PHE A 74 -19.15 -8.32 2.56
C PHE A 74 -18.02 -8.78 3.49
N GLY A 75 -18.12 -8.50 4.79
CA GLY A 75 -17.06 -8.64 5.77
C GLY A 75 -16.53 -7.28 6.24
N ARG A 76 -15.60 -7.30 7.19
CA ARG A 76 -15.00 -6.10 7.77
C ARG A 76 -13.93 -5.48 6.85
N ARG A 77 -13.13 -6.32 6.21
CA ARG A 77 -11.92 -5.90 5.46
C ARG A 77 -12.14 -5.90 3.95
N ARG A 78 -12.98 -6.80 3.45
CA ARG A 78 -13.18 -6.99 2.00
C ARG A 78 -13.83 -5.80 1.28
N VAL A 79 -14.59 -4.96 1.98
CA VAL A 79 -15.24 -3.79 1.37
C VAL A 79 -14.20 -2.77 0.85
N PHE A 80 -13.05 -2.65 1.54
CA PHE A 80 -11.98 -1.73 1.16
C PHE A 80 -11.35 -2.10 -0.18
N PHE A 81 -11.37 -3.38 -0.55
CA PHE A 81 -10.84 -3.84 -1.85
C PHE A 81 -11.67 -3.29 -3.00
N LEU A 82 -13.00 -3.33 -2.88
CA LEU A 82 -13.90 -2.82 -3.91
C LEU A 82 -13.88 -1.29 -3.96
N VAL A 83 -13.90 -0.64 -2.80
CA VAL A 83 -13.82 0.82 -2.71
C VAL A 83 -12.49 1.35 -3.24
N GLY A 84 -11.41 0.58 -3.13
CA GLY A 84 -10.08 0.95 -3.61
C GLY A 84 -9.88 0.93 -5.13
N ILE A 85 -10.68 0.16 -5.89
CA ILE A 85 -10.47 -0.04 -7.34
C ILE A 85 -10.40 1.30 -8.09
N ILE A 86 -11.42 2.14 -7.93
CA ILE A 86 -11.53 3.42 -8.64
C ILE A 86 -10.49 4.44 -8.12
N PRO A 87 -10.36 4.66 -6.80
CA PRO A 87 -9.35 5.57 -6.25
C PRO A 87 -7.92 5.21 -6.65
N ILE A 88 -7.56 3.93 -6.76
CA ILE A 88 -6.22 3.52 -7.21
C ILE A 88 -5.91 4.12 -8.58
N ILE A 89 -6.85 4.01 -9.53
CA ILE A 89 -6.65 4.55 -10.89
C ILE A 89 -6.61 6.07 -10.88
N ILE A 90 -7.57 6.69 -10.19
CA ILE A 90 -7.72 8.15 -10.15
C ILE A 90 -6.53 8.83 -9.46
N THR A 91 -5.87 8.18 -8.51
CA THR A 91 -4.76 8.78 -7.76
C THR A 91 -3.39 8.41 -8.31
N PHE A 92 -3.22 7.21 -8.86
CA PHE A 92 -1.94 6.77 -9.39
C PHE A 92 -1.56 7.55 -10.66
N ILE A 93 -2.48 7.73 -11.62
CA ILE A 93 -2.17 8.40 -12.90
C ILE A 93 -1.71 9.86 -12.71
N PRO A 94 -2.43 10.73 -11.95
CA PRO A 94 -2.04 12.13 -11.77
C PRO A 94 -0.68 12.33 -11.11
N MET A 95 -0.22 11.35 -10.32
CA MET A 95 1.11 11.38 -9.71
C MET A 95 2.22 11.43 -10.75
N TRP A 96 2.02 10.80 -11.92
CA TRP A 96 2.99 10.75 -13.02
C TRP A 96 2.76 11.82 -14.09
N MET A 97 1.83 12.75 -13.87
CA MET A 97 1.61 13.87 -14.78
C MET A 97 2.59 15.02 -14.48
N THR A 98 2.87 15.84 -15.50
CA THR A 98 3.80 16.97 -15.44
C THR A 98 3.14 18.35 -15.55
N PRO A 99 2.07 18.67 -14.77
CA PRO A 99 1.43 19.97 -14.90
C PRO A 99 2.30 21.12 -14.37
N LEU A 100 3.25 20.83 -13.47
CA LEU A 100 4.18 21.79 -12.89
C LEU A 100 5.61 21.31 -13.11
N LYS A 101 6.27 21.85 -14.14
CA LYS A 101 7.67 21.56 -14.46
C LYS A 101 8.55 22.73 -14.08
N VAL A 102 9.60 22.48 -13.30
CA VAL A 102 10.52 23.50 -12.81
C VAL A 102 11.13 24.27 -13.97
N GLY A 103 11.13 25.61 -13.88
CA GLY A 103 11.67 26.49 -14.92
C GLY A 103 10.75 26.72 -16.13
N VAL A 104 9.61 26.03 -16.21
CA VAL A 104 8.56 26.30 -17.22
C VAL A 104 7.47 27.16 -16.58
N ASN A 105 6.97 28.19 -17.29
CA ASN A 105 5.90 29.08 -16.79
C ASN A 105 6.19 29.70 -15.40
N ASN A 106 7.46 29.99 -15.09
CA ASN A 106 7.91 30.52 -13.79
C ASN A 106 7.59 29.62 -12.58
N VAL A 107 7.42 28.31 -12.79
CA VAL A 107 7.22 27.34 -11.70
C VAL A 107 8.52 27.20 -10.91
N THR A 108 8.41 27.39 -9.60
CA THR A 108 9.51 27.22 -8.63
C THR A 108 9.61 25.78 -8.14
N ASP A 109 10.80 25.38 -7.68
CA ASP A 109 11.05 24.08 -7.04
C ASP A 109 10.08 23.79 -5.89
N ILE A 110 9.77 24.81 -5.07
CA ILE A 110 8.88 24.67 -3.91
C ILE A 110 7.45 24.38 -4.36
N GLN A 111 6.96 25.05 -5.40
CA GLN A 111 5.62 24.81 -5.94
C GLN A 111 5.50 23.39 -6.53
N ALA A 112 6.50 22.96 -7.30
CA ALA A 112 6.56 21.61 -7.82
C ALA A 112 6.61 20.60 -6.66
N PHE A 113 7.49 20.80 -5.68
CA PHE A 113 7.62 19.95 -4.50
C PHE A 113 6.30 19.77 -3.75
N ILE A 114 5.60 20.87 -3.42
CA ILE A 114 4.32 20.81 -2.70
C ILE A 114 3.27 20.04 -3.50
N TYR A 115 3.19 20.26 -4.81
CA TYR A 115 2.25 19.57 -5.68
C TYR A 115 2.52 18.05 -5.72
N TYR A 116 3.77 17.66 -6.00
CA TYR A 116 4.12 16.24 -6.10
C TYR A 116 4.05 15.53 -4.74
N LEU A 117 4.41 16.20 -3.65
CA LEU A 117 4.22 15.68 -2.30
C LEU A 117 2.73 15.46 -2.01
N THR A 118 1.87 16.40 -2.39
CA THR A 118 0.42 16.28 -2.19
C THR A 118 -0.16 15.10 -2.97
N MET A 119 0.19 14.96 -4.26
CA MET A 119 -0.27 13.83 -5.08
C MET A 119 0.23 12.49 -4.55
N TYR A 120 1.49 12.44 -4.12
CA TYR A 120 2.08 11.27 -3.48
C TYR A 120 1.34 10.91 -2.18
N CYS A 121 1.07 11.87 -1.31
CA CYS A 121 0.31 11.63 -0.07
C CYS A 121 -1.13 11.18 -0.33
N ILE A 122 -1.79 11.70 -1.36
CA ILE A 122 -3.14 11.27 -1.77
C ILE A 122 -3.12 9.80 -2.21
N PHE A 123 -2.14 9.42 -3.04
CA PHE A 123 -1.97 8.02 -3.44
C PHE A 123 -1.67 7.12 -2.23
N ASP A 124 -0.79 7.55 -1.31
CA ASP A 124 -0.43 6.78 -0.12
C ASP A 124 -1.65 6.51 0.79
N ILE A 125 -2.59 7.44 0.91
CA ILE A 125 -3.86 7.23 1.62
C ILE A 125 -4.63 6.07 0.98
N VAL A 126 -4.76 6.07 -0.35
CA VAL A 126 -5.47 5.02 -1.09
C VAL A 126 -4.73 3.69 -0.98
N TYR A 127 -3.40 3.71 -1.09
CA TYR A 127 -2.57 2.54 -0.92
C TYR A 127 -2.77 1.92 0.46
N SER A 128 -2.65 2.71 1.53
CA SER A 128 -2.84 2.28 2.92
C SER A 128 -4.27 1.79 3.18
N MET A 129 -5.27 2.48 2.63
CA MET A 129 -6.69 2.11 2.74
C MET A 129 -6.96 0.68 2.28
N VAL A 130 -6.23 0.19 1.29
CA VAL A 130 -6.44 -1.14 0.70
C VAL A 130 -5.46 -2.17 1.28
N ILE A 131 -4.19 -1.81 1.39
CA ILE A 131 -3.12 -2.72 1.81
C ILE A 131 -3.19 -3.03 3.31
N THR A 132 -3.52 -2.05 4.15
CA THR A 132 -3.58 -2.29 5.60
C THR A 132 -4.65 -3.32 5.97
N PRO A 133 -5.92 -3.20 5.50
CA PRO A 133 -6.93 -4.23 5.74
C PRO A 133 -6.58 -5.57 5.06
N TYR A 134 -5.95 -5.53 3.89
CA TYR A 134 -5.49 -6.73 3.18
C TYR A 134 -4.43 -7.53 3.97
N ALA A 135 -3.45 -6.84 4.55
CA ALA A 135 -2.42 -7.47 5.36
C ALA A 135 -3.00 -8.12 6.62
N ALA A 136 -4.00 -7.47 7.23
CA ALA A 136 -4.67 -7.99 8.40
C ALA A 136 -5.55 -9.22 8.08
N LEU A 137 -6.14 -9.30 6.88
CA LEU A 137 -7.11 -10.33 6.46
C LEU A 137 -6.67 -11.78 6.72
N ILE A 138 -5.37 -12.11 6.69
CA ILE A 138 -4.86 -13.47 6.98
C ILE A 138 -5.39 -14.00 8.31
N ALA A 139 -5.40 -13.16 9.34
CA ALA A 139 -5.86 -13.55 10.68
C ALA A 139 -7.35 -13.90 10.72
N ASP A 140 -8.13 -13.31 9.81
CA ASP A 140 -9.58 -13.49 9.72
C ASP A 140 -9.94 -14.63 8.74
N MET A 141 -9.02 -15.08 7.88
CA MET A 141 -9.24 -16.18 6.93
C MET A 141 -8.99 -17.57 7.51
N THR A 142 -8.12 -17.69 8.52
CA THR A 142 -7.75 -18.97 9.12
C THR A 142 -7.14 -18.82 10.52
N ASN A 143 -7.40 -19.79 11.39
CA ASN A 143 -6.80 -19.91 12.72
C ASN A 143 -5.58 -20.86 12.73
N GLU A 144 -5.38 -21.62 11.65
CA GLU A 144 -4.30 -22.60 11.52
C GLU A 144 -2.99 -21.90 11.16
N TYR A 145 -1.95 -22.10 11.98
CA TYR A 145 -0.64 -21.47 11.76
C TYR A 145 -0.05 -21.82 10.38
N ASN A 146 -0.09 -23.10 10.01
CA ASN A 146 0.44 -23.57 8.72
C ASN A 146 -0.25 -22.93 7.52
N GLU A 147 -1.57 -22.67 7.63
CA GLU A 147 -2.34 -22.00 6.59
C GLU A 147 -1.96 -20.53 6.46
N ARG A 148 -1.72 -19.83 7.59
CA ARG A 148 -1.23 -18.44 7.60
C ARG A 148 0.16 -18.33 6.97
N VAL A 149 1.06 -19.26 7.31
CA VAL A 149 2.41 -19.30 6.71
C VAL A 149 2.33 -19.48 5.20
N ARG A 150 1.48 -20.40 4.71
CA ARG A 150 1.26 -20.60 3.28
C ARG A 150 0.67 -19.37 2.60
N LEU A 151 -0.34 -18.73 3.20
CA LEU A 151 -0.90 -17.48 2.67
C LEU A 151 0.16 -16.37 2.55
N SER A 152 1.00 -16.20 3.58
CA SER A 152 2.11 -15.26 3.56
C SER A 152 3.15 -15.61 2.48
N ALA A 153 3.47 -16.88 2.29
CA ALA A 153 4.40 -17.32 1.25
C ALA A 153 3.88 -17.01 -0.16
N PHE A 154 2.60 -17.31 -0.43
CA PHE A 154 1.97 -16.94 -1.69
C PHE A 154 1.97 -15.42 -1.90
N ARG A 155 1.59 -14.65 -0.87
CA ARG A 155 1.65 -13.18 -0.91
C ARG A 155 3.04 -12.67 -1.27
N MET A 156 4.09 -13.11 -0.58
CA MET A 156 5.47 -12.72 -0.89
C MET A 156 5.90 -13.12 -2.30
N GLY A 157 5.52 -14.32 -2.76
CA GLY A 157 5.80 -14.77 -4.12
C GLY A 157 5.18 -13.87 -5.19
N PHE A 158 3.91 -13.50 -5.02
CA PHE A 158 3.24 -12.55 -5.91
C PHE A 158 3.81 -11.13 -5.82
N SER A 159 4.22 -10.70 -4.62
CA SER A 159 4.94 -9.43 -4.41
C SER A 159 6.21 -9.34 -5.24
N GLN A 160 7.03 -10.39 -5.17
CA GLN A 160 8.30 -10.46 -5.87
C GLN A 160 8.08 -10.57 -7.38
N PHE A 161 7.13 -11.40 -7.80
CA PHE A 161 6.75 -11.52 -9.21
C PHE A 161 6.30 -10.17 -9.78
N SER A 162 5.45 -9.44 -9.07
CA SER A 162 5.00 -8.13 -9.52
C SER A 162 6.11 -7.08 -9.51
N SER A 163 7.06 -7.17 -8.57
CA SER A 163 8.23 -6.29 -8.53
C SER A 163 9.14 -6.51 -9.75
N ILE A 164 9.38 -7.77 -10.12
CA ILE A 164 10.13 -8.13 -11.33
C ILE A 164 9.39 -7.64 -12.58
N LEU A 165 8.07 -7.86 -12.66
CA LEU A 165 7.26 -7.35 -13.76
C LEU A 165 7.33 -5.83 -13.87
N ALA A 166 7.19 -5.11 -12.75
CA ALA A 166 7.29 -3.65 -12.72
C ALA A 166 8.65 -3.16 -13.22
N THR A 167 9.74 -3.71 -12.69
CA THR A 167 11.12 -3.33 -13.05
C THR A 167 11.52 -3.75 -14.45
N SER A 168 10.88 -4.75 -15.05
CA SER A 168 11.19 -5.22 -16.40
C SER A 168 10.34 -4.51 -17.45
N VAL A 169 9.03 -4.34 -17.21
CA VAL A 169 8.10 -3.78 -18.19
C VAL A 169 8.14 -2.24 -18.20
N ALA A 170 8.31 -1.59 -17.05
CA ALA A 170 8.35 -0.13 -16.99
C ALA A 170 9.48 0.47 -17.85
N PRO A 171 10.75 0.02 -17.77
CA PRO A 171 11.81 0.55 -18.63
C PRO A 171 11.56 0.36 -20.12
N ILE A 172 10.93 -0.75 -20.53
CA ILE A 172 10.60 -1.01 -21.94
C ILE A 172 9.62 0.05 -22.44
N ILE A 173 8.57 0.33 -21.67
CA ILE A 173 7.59 1.38 -22.01
C ILE A 173 8.30 2.74 -22.04
N LEU A 174 9.07 3.07 -21.01
CA LEU A 174 9.77 4.36 -20.91
C LEU A 174 10.74 4.56 -22.08
N ALA A 175 11.54 3.56 -22.43
CA ALA A 175 12.50 3.63 -23.53
C ALA A 175 11.81 3.73 -24.90
N THR A 176 10.69 3.03 -25.10
CA THR A 176 9.92 3.06 -26.37
C THR A 176 9.44 4.47 -26.70
N TYR A 177 9.08 5.26 -25.69
CA TYR A 177 8.61 6.64 -25.83
C TYR A 177 9.66 7.66 -25.37
N THR A 178 10.95 7.26 -25.36
CA THR A 178 12.11 8.12 -25.09
C THR A 178 12.01 8.92 -23.79
N TYR A 179 11.48 8.30 -22.73
CA TYR A 179 11.28 8.90 -21.40
C TYR A 179 10.46 10.19 -21.41
N SER A 180 9.61 10.39 -22.43
CA SER A 180 8.69 11.53 -22.49
C SER A 180 7.62 11.46 -21.39
N ASP A 181 7.00 12.59 -21.08
CA ASP A 181 5.91 12.65 -20.09
C ASP A 181 4.75 11.70 -20.46
N LYS A 182 4.50 11.53 -21.77
CA LYS A 182 3.53 10.55 -22.29
C LYS A 182 3.90 9.11 -21.92
N ALA A 183 5.19 8.77 -21.90
CA ALA A 183 5.67 7.44 -21.52
C ALA A 183 5.26 7.09 -20.08
N TYR A 184 5.45 8.04 -19.16
CA TYR A 184 5.09 7.88 -17.75
C TYR A 184 3.58 7.77 -17.55
N ILE A 185 2.78 8.53 -18.30
CA ILE A 185 1.31 8.43 -18.26
C ILE A 185 0.84 7.06 -18.79
N ILE A 186 1.41 6.56 -19.90
CA ILE A 186 1.08 5.24 -20.46
C ILE A 186 1.43 4.14 -19.45
N MET A 187 2.63 4.19 -18.88
CA MET A 187 3.08 3.27 -17.83
C MET A 187 2.11 3.31 -16.63
N ALA A 188 1.82 4.50 -16.10
CA ALA A 188 0.93 4.69 -14.96
C ALA A 188 -0.49 4.17 -15.24
N THR A 189 -1.01 4.40 -16.44
CA THR A 189 -2.33 3.91 -16.85
C THR A 189 -2.36 2.38 -16.90
N MET A 190 -1.36 1.77 -17.52
CA MET A 190 -1.28 0.31 -17.61
C MET A 190 -1.17 -0.36 -16.23
N PHE A 191 -0.26 0.13 -15.39
CA PHE A 191 -0.05 -0.44 -14.05
C PHE A 191 -1.21 -0.14 -13.10
N SER A 192 -1.82 1.04 -13.15
CA SER A 192 -2.99 1.33 -12.30
C SER A 192 -4.18 0.42 -12.60
N ILE A 193 -4.45 0.12 -13.88
CA ILE A 193 -5.49 -0.83 -14.27
C ILE A 193 -5.15 -2.23 -13.74
N LEU A 194 -3.90 -2.67 -13.91
CA LEU A 194 -3.43 -3.96 -13.37
C LEU A 194 -3.59 -4.03 -11.84
N TYR A 195 -3.21 -2.97 -11.13
CA TYR A 195 -3.30 -2.89 -9.68
C TYR A 195 -4.74 -2.78 -9.17
N ALA A 196 -5.64 -2.17 -9.95
CA ALA A 196 -7.05 -2.08 -9.60
C ALA A 196 -7.78 -3.41 -9.82
N ILE A 197 -7.51 -4.11 -10.94
CA ILE A 197 -8.26 -5.33 -11.32
C ILE A 197 -7.98 -6.52 -10.39
N VAL A 198 -6.78 -6.60 -9.81
CA VAL A 198 -6.43 -7.69 -8.88
C VAL A 198 -7.32 -7.70 -7.64
N TRP A 199 -7.82 -6.54 -7.19
CA TRP A 199 -8.71 -6.45 -6.04
C TRP A 199 -10.05 -7.13 -6.26
N ILE A 200 -10.52 -7.25 -7.50
CA ILE A 200 -11.70 -8.03 -7.86
C ILE A 200 -11.45 -9.52 -7.59
N ALA A 201 -10.30 -10.04 -8.04
CA ALA A 201 -9.92 -11.43 -7.82
C ALA A 201 -9.74 -11.75 -6.33
N VAL A 202 -9.06 -10.86 -5.59
CA VAL A 202 -8.89 -10.96 -4.12
C VAL A 202 -10.27 -10.99 -3.44
N PHE A 203 -11.16 -10.07 -3.83
CA PHE A 203 -12.50 -10.01 -3.25
C PHE A 203 -13.25 -11.32 -3.42
N PHE A 204 -13.30 -11.90 -4.62
CA PHE A 204 -14.04 -13.15 -4.85
C PHE A 204 -13.37 -14.41 -4.29
N GLY A 205 -12.03 -14.40 -4.15
CA GLY A 205 -11.27 -15.55 -3.70
C GLY A 205 -10.99 -15.60 -2.20
N THR A 206 -11.23 -14.51 -1.47
CA THR A 206 -11.03 -14.44 -0.01
C THR A 206 -12.37 -14.34 0.71
N LYS A 207 -12.48 -14.98 1.88
CA LYS A 207 -13.63 -14.89 2.77
C LYS A 207 -13.15 -14.91 4.21
N GLU A 208 -13.73 -14.04 5.02
CA GLU A 208 -13.52 -14.02 6.47
C GLU A 208 -14.26 -15.22 7.07
N ILE A 209 -13.65 -15.88 8.06
CA ILE A 209 -14.34 -16.82 8.92
C ILE A 209 -15.29 -15.98 9.77
N THR A 210 -16.58 -16.30 9.73
CA THR A 210 -17.56 -15.70 10.64
C THR A 210 -17.19 -16.09 12.07
N ILE A 211 -16.41 -15.27 12.74
CA ILE A 211 -16.20 -15.41 14.18
C ILE A 211 -17.54 -15.02 14.80
N SER A 212 -18.35 -16.02 15.15
CA SER A 212 -19.48 -15.83 16.05
C SER A 212 -18.98 -15.01 17.23
N ASN A 213 -19.61 -13.86 17.45
CA ASN A 213 -19.27 -12.87 18.45
C ASN A 213 -19.05 -13.50 19.83
N LYS A 214 -17.84 -13.96 20.14
CA LYS A 214 -17.34 -13.86 21.51
C LYS A 214 -16.83 -12.44 21.62
N ILE A 215 -17.73 -11.62 22.16
CA ILE A 215 -17.51 -10.30 22.70
C ILE A 215 -16.27 -10.37 23.61
N VAL A 216 -15.08 -10.22 23.05
CA VAL A 216 -14.06 -9.47 23.77
C VAL A 216 -14.59 -8.05 23.67
N LYS A 217 -15.18 -7.56 24.76
CA LYS A 217 -15.47 -6.13 24.92
C LYS A 217 -14.15 -5.41 24.62
N GLN A 218 -13.94 -4.98 23.37
CA GLN A 218 -12.93 -3.98 23.09
C GLN A 218 -13.39 -2.78 23.90
N HIS A 219 -12.71 -2.53 25.01
CA HIS A 219 -12.85 -1.29 25.74
C HIS A 219 -12.76 -0.18 24.70
N LYS A 220 -13.70 0.77 24.74
CA LYS A 220 -13.89 1.82 23.73
C LYS A 220 -12.73 2.82 23.84
N GLU A 221 -11.51 2.35 23.64
CA GLU A 221 -10.30 3.15 23.73
C GLU A 221 -10.23 4.04 22.50
N THR A 222 -10.12 5.33 22.76
CA THR A 222 -9.86 6.38 21.77
C THR A 222 -8.54 6.04 21.04
N PHE A 223 -8.41 6.44 19.77
CA PHE A 223 -7.18 6.25 18.98
C PHE A 223 -5.90 6.67 19.74
N VAL A 224 -6.00 7.78 20.48
CA VAL A 224 -4.93 8.29 21.36
C VAL A 224 -4.55 7.27 22.45
N SER A 225 -5.54 6.64 23.09
CA SER A 225 -5.33 5.61 24.12
C SER A 225 -4.58 4.39 23.56
N LYS A 226 -4.95 3.94 22.35
CA LYS A 226 -4.25 2.83 21.68
C LYS A 226 -2.78 3.17 21.41
N ILE A 227 -2.48 4.38 20.96
CA ILE A 227 -1.10 4.83 20.72
C ILE A 227 -0.33 4.90 22.04
N THR A 228 -0.88 5.50 23.09
CA THR A 228 -0.19 5.58 24.39
C THR A 228 0.08 4.20 24.98
N THR A 229 -0.88 3.28 24.87
CA THR A 229 -0.72 1.89 25.33
C THR A 229 0.34 1.17 24.51
N LEU A 230 0.39 1.35 23.18
CA LEU A 230 1.44 0.78 22.32
C LEU A 230 2.82 1.31 22.70
N VAL A 231 2.98 2.63 22.83
CA VAL A 231 4.25 3.26 23.22
C VAL A 231 4.69 2.77 24.61
N TYR A 232 3.77 2.69 25.56
CA TYR A 232 4.05 2.16 26.90
C TYR A 232 4.46 0.69 26.86
N SER A 233 3.74 -0.14 26.10
CA SER A 233 4.04 -1.57 25.93
C SER A 233 5.42 -1.77 25.31
N PHE A 234 5.74 -0.98 24.28
CA PHE A 234 7.05 -1.01 23.62
C PHE A 234 8.17 -0.57 24.56
N ALA A 235 7.98 0.54 25.29
CA ALA A 235 8.94 1.00 26.30
C ALA A 235 9.11 0.00 27.46
N SER A 236 8.03 -0.71 27.82
CA SER A 236 8.07 -1.76 28.85
C SER A 236 8.81 -3.02 28.38
N ALA A 237 8.81 -3.33 27.08
CA ALA A 237 9.57 -4.45 26.52
C ALA A 237 11.08 -4.28 26.76
N PHE A 238 11.60 -3.05 26.64
CA PHE A 238 13.00 -2.72 26.98
C PHE A 238 13.32 -2.76 28.49
N LYS A 239 12.30 -2.79 29.34
CA LYS A 239 12.46 -3.02 30.79
C LYS A 239 12.46 -4.51 31.14
N ASN A 240 12.07 -5.39 30.21
CA ASN A 240 11.99 -6.82 30.48
C ASN A 240 13.37 -7.48 30.45
N LYS A 241 13.68 -8.25 31.50
CA LYS A 241 15.00 -8.86 31.72
C LYS A 241 15.37 -9.84 30.60
N SER A 242 14.38 -10.56 30.06
CA SER A 242 14.54 -11.49 28.93
C SER A 242 14.94 -10.80 27.63
N PHE A 243 14.50 -9.56 27.41
CA PHE A 243 14.82 -8.78 26.21
C PHE A 243 16.22 -8.17 26.29
N ARG A 244 16.66 -7.78 27.50
CA ARG A 244 18.04 -7.30 27.74
C ARG A 244 19.11 -8.38 27.66
N ALA A 245 18.74 -9.65 27.80
CA ALA A 245 19.68 -10.76 27.69
C ALA A 245 20.00 -11.16 26.23
N GLN A 246 19.31 -10.57 25.25
CA GLN A 246 19.44 -10.86 23.81
C GLN A 246 19.96 -9.66 22.99
N LEU A 247 20.24 -8.54 23.65
CA LEU A 247 20.95 -7.37 23.11
C LEU A 247 22.42 -7.44 23.53
#